data_AF-A0A2J0YSP3-F1
#
_entry.id   AF-A0A2J0YSP3-F1
#
_cell.length_a   1.000
_cell.length_b   1.000
_cell.length_c   1.000
_cell.angle_alpha   90.00
_cell.angle_beta   90.00
_cell.angle_gamma   90.00
#
_symmetry.space_group_name_H-M   'P 1'
#
loop_
_entity.id
_entity.type
_entity.pdbx_description
1 polymer ?
#
loop_
_entity_poly.entity_id
_entity_poly.type
_entity_poly.pdbx_seq_one_letter_code
_entity_poly.pdbx_strand_id
1 'polypeptide(L)'
;MKKLYSFLMGIVAIILVLWGVSYHIESRTKSGNGDKLVIYNWGDYIDPELLTKFTKETGVQVQYETFDSNESMYTKIKQGGTTYDIAIPSEYMISKMMSEHLLEKLDHSQIKGLENIGNRFLNQSFDPQNQYSIPYFWGTLGIVYNTE
;
A
#
# COMPACT_ATOMS: atom_id res chain seq x y z
N MET A 1 -7.59 -48.34 -19.30
CA MET A 1 -6.29 -47.94 -18.71
C MET A 1 -5.47 -47.03 -19.64
N LYS A 2 -5.17 -47.39 -20.90
CA LYS A 2 -4.37 -46.53 -21.81
C LYS A 2 -4.95 -45.11 -22.07
N LYS A 3 -6.27 -44.98 -22.21
CA LYS A 3 -6.95 -43.68 -22.35
C LYS A 3 -6.88 -42.80 -21.10
N LEU A 4 -6.76 -43.41 -19.92
CA LEU A 4 -6.63 -42.69 -18.64
C LEU A 4 -5.21 -42.12 -18.49
N TYR A 5 -4.19 -42.89 -18.87
CA TYR A 5 -2.80 -42.43 -18.87
C TYR A 5 -2.54 -41.33 -19.90
N SER A 6 -3.17 -41.38 -21.09
CA SER A 6 -3.03 -40.28 -22.06
C SER A 6 -3.70 -38.99 -21.58
N PHE A 7 -4.82 -39.10 -20.85
CA PHE A 7 -5.49 -37.95 -20.24
C PHE A 7 -4.65 -37.34 -19.10
N LEU A 8 -4.10 -38.18 -18.21
CA LEU A 8 -3.18 -37.74 -17.15
C LEU A 8 -1.89 -37.10 -17.70
N MET A 9 -1.29 -37.67 -18.75
CA MET A 9 -0.13 -37.05 -19.42
C MET A 9 -0.48 -35.68 -20.01
N GLY A 10 -1.69 -35.53 -20.59
CA GLY A 10 -2.16 -34.25 -21.10
C GLY A 10 -2.27 -33.18 -20.01
N ILE A 11 -2.80 -33.54 -18.84
CA ILE A 11 -2.90 -32.63 -17.69
C ILE A 11 -1.51 -32.23 -17.18
N VAL A 12 -0.59 -33.19 -17.03
CA VAL A 12 0.78 -32.90 -16.58
C VAL A 12 1.50 -31.99 -17.58
N ALA A 13 1.32 -32.22 -18.89
CA ALA A 13 1.88 -31.34 -19.91
C ALA A 13 1.32 -29.92 -19.83
N ILE A 14 0.01 -29.76 -19.60
CA ILE A 14 -0.62 -28.45 -19.41
C ILE A 14 -0.06 -27.76 -18.15
N ILE A 15 0.07 -28.48 -17.04
CA ILE A 15 0.63 -27.92 -15.79
C ILE A 15 2.08 -27.46 -16.00
N LEU A 16 2.90 -28.25 -16.70
CA LEU A 16 4.28 -27.89 -17.02
C LEU A 16 4.36 -26.66 -17.93
N VAL A 17 3.45 -26.56 -18.92
CA VAL A 17 3.35 -25.39 -19.79
C VAL A 17 2.91 -24.16 -19.01
N LEU A 18 1.88 -24.27 -18.15
CA LEU A 18 1.42 -23.17 -17.30
C LEU A 18 2.49 -22.73 -16.30
N TRP A 19 3.23 -23.68 -15.71
CA TRP A 19 4.34 -23.39 -14.83
C TRP A 19 5.48 -22.67 -15.55
N GLY A 20 5.85 -23.14 -16.76
CA GLY A 20 6.85 -22.49 -17.60
C GLY A 20 6.43 -21.08 -18.04
N VAL A 21 5.16 -20.88 -18.39
CA VAL A 21 4.62 -19.55 -18.74
C VAL A 21 4.61 -18.63 -17.53
N SER A 22 4.18 -19.12 -16.36
CA SER A 22 4.17 -18.34 -15.13
C SER A 22 5.58 -17.92 -14.71
N TYR A 23 6.55 -18.85 -14.77
CA TYR A 23 7.97 -18.56 -14.51
C TYR A 23 8.54 -17.53 -15.51
N HIS A 24 8.17 -17.64 -16.79
CA HIS A 24 8.63 -16.70 -17.82
C HIS A 24 8.02 -15.30 -17.63
N ILE A 25 6.76 -15.21 -17.21
CA ILE A 25 6.11 -13.93 -16.86
C ILE A 25 6.79 -13.32 -15.62
N GLU A 26 6.95 -14.09 -14.55
CA GLU A 26 7.55 -13.63 -13.29
C GLU A 26 9.01 -13.14 -13.48
N SER A 27 9.78 -13.82 -14.35
CA SER A 27 11.14 -13.39 -14.71
C SER A 27 11.17 -12.09 -15.54
N ARG A 28 10.13 -11.81 -16.34
CA ARG A 28 9.99 -10.57 -17.11
C ARG A 28 9.45 -9.41 -16.27
N THR A 29 8.62 -9.70 -15.27
CA THR A 29 8.19 -8.70 -14.28
C THR A 29 9.36 -8.23 -13.41
N LYS A 30 10.36 -9.09 -13.17
CA LYS A 30 11.62 -8.71 -12.51
C LYS A 30 12.58 -7.89 -13.37
N SER A 31 12.30 -7.67 -14.65
CA SER A 31 13.23 -7.04 -15.59
C SER A 31 12.50 -6.04 -16.51
N GLY A 32 12.12 -4.89 -15.96
CA GLY A 32 11.63 -3.77 -16.75
C GLY A 32 11.40 -2.47 -15.96
N ASN A 33 12.38 -1.58 -15.99
CA ASN A 33 12.29 -0.13 -15.77
C ASN A 33 11.56 0.39 -14.51
N GLY A 34 12.36 0.70 -13.48
CA GLY A 34 12.08 1.69 -12.44
C GLY A 34 11.08 1.23 -11.39
N ASP A 35 11.57 0.97 -10.17
CA ASP A 35 10.72 0.77 -8.99
C ASP A 35 9.68 1.91 -8.95
N LYS A 36 8.41 1.57 -9.15
CA LYS A 36 7.32 2.52 -9.01
C LYS A 36 6.86 2.50 -7.58
N LEU A 37 6.58 3.66 -7.01
CA LEU A 37 5.95 3.80 -5.71
C LEU A 37 4.43 3.84 -5.90
N VAL A 38 3.73 2.86 -5.34
CA VAL A 38 2.27 2.79 -5.37
C VAL A 38 1.71 3.39 -4.08
N ILE A 39 1.05 4.54 -4.20
CA ILE A 39 0.45 5.28 -3.08
C ILE A 39 -1.07 5.18 -3.15
N TYR A 40 -1.72 4.88 -2.02
CA TYR A 40 -3.16 4.85 -1.89
C TYR A 40 -3.64 5.85 -0.82
N ASN A 41 -4.28 6.93 -1.24
CA ASN A 41 -4.65 8.06 -0.37
C ASN A 41 -6.12 8.46 -0.51
N TRP A 42 -6.57 9.39 0.33
CA TRP A 42 -7.82 10.11 0.13
C TRP A 42 -7.76 10.97 -1.14
N GLY A 43 -8.93 11.18 -1.77
CA GLY A 43 -9.11 12.17 -2.83
C GLY A 43 -8.79 13.59 -2.34
N ASP A 44 -8.18 14.40 -3.20
CA ASP A 44 -7.84 15.81 -2.94
C ASP A 44 -7.00 16.05 -1.67
N TYR A 45 -6.20 15.05 -1.25
CA TYR A 45 -5.46 15.06 0.01
C TYR A 45 -3.95 15.24 -0.12
N ILE A 46 -3.46 15.50 -1.35
CA ILE A 46 -2.09 15.88 -1.62
C ILE A 46 -2.08 16.95 -2.71
N ASP A 47 -1.08 17.84 -2.67
CA ASP A 47 -0.78 18.71 -3.80
C ASP A 47 -0.11 17.89 -4.93
N PRO A 48 -0.72 17.80 -6.14
CA PRO A 48 -0.15 17.05 -7.27
C PRO A 48 1.24 17.54 -7.71
N GLU A 49 1.59 18.81 -7.43
CA GLU A 49 2.93 19.33 -7.73
C GLU A 49 4.00 18.63 -6.89
N LEU A 50 3.68 18.17 -5.68
CA LEU A 50 4.60 17.41 -4.83
C LEU A 50 4.93 16.05 -5.42
N LEU A 51 3.96 15.38 -6.07
CA LEU A 51 4.19 14.11 -6.77
C LEU A 51 5.13 14.29 -7.96
N THR A 52 4.94 15.38 -8.70
CA THR A 52 5.79 15.76 -9.84
C THR A 52 7.21 16.10 -9.37
N LYS A 53 7.32 16.89 -8.30
CA LYS A 53 8.59 17.26 -7.69
C LYS A 53 9.34 16.03 -7.15
N PHE A 54 8.65 15.14 -6.42
CA PHE A 54 9.22 13.88 -5.94
C PHE A 54 9.78 13.03 -7.07
N THR A 55 9.00 12.84 -8.14
CA THR A 55 9.43 12.07 -9.32
C THR A 55 10.65 12.71 -9.99
N LYS A 56 10.69 14.04 -10.08
CA LYS A 56 11.82 14.78 -10.66
C LYS A 56 13.09 14.68 -9.81
N GLU A 57 12.97 14.71 -8.49
CA GLU A 57 14.11 14.68 -7.55
C GLU A 57 14.70 13.28 -7.38
N THR A 58 13.86 12.25 -7.42
CA THR A 58 14.26 10.86 -7.11
C THR A 58 14.37 9.96 -8.33
N GLY A 59 13.71 10.31 -9.44
CA GLY A 59 13.54 9.44 -10.60
C GLY A 59 12.50 8.32 -10.42
N VAL A 60 11.92 8.19 -9.21
CA VAL A 60 10.91 7.18 -8.87
C VAL A 60 9.56 7.60 -9.43
N GLN A 61 8.94 6.73 -10.22
CA GLN A 61 7.60 6.99 -10.75
C GLN A 61 6.56 6.71 -9.68
N VAL A 62 5.54 7.58 -9.55
CA VAL A 62 4.45 7.38 -8.61
C VAL A 62 3.20 6.88 -9.33
N GLN A 63 2.67 5.74 -8.91
CA GLN A 63 1.31 5.33 -9.21
C GLN A 63 0.42 5.76 -8.04
N TYR A 64 -0.43 6.76 -8.27
CA TYR A 64 -1.28 7.33 -7.24
C TYR A 64 -2.73 6.86 -7.43
N GLU A 65 -3.28 6.20 -6.43
CA GLU A 65 -4.66 5.77 -6.38
C GLU A 65 -5.39 6.45 -5.22
N THR A 66 -6.69 6.67 -5.39
CA THR A 66 -7.51 7.34 -4.38
C THR A 66 -8.63 6.45 -3.85
N PHE A 67 -9.00 6.65 -2.60
CA PHE A 67 -10.20 6.12 -1.97
C PHE A 67 -11.01 7.22 -1.28
N ASP A 68 -12.24 6.91 -0.94
CA ASP A 68 -13.26 7.81 -0.40
C ASP A 68 -13.71 7.46 1.03
N SER A 69 -13.31 6.30 1.53
CA SER A 69 -13.62 5.80 2.86
C SER A 69 -12.53 4.83 3.35
N ASN A 70 -12.37 4.71 4.66
CA ASN A 70 -11.45 3.72 5.21
C ASN A 70 -11.91 2.29 4.85
N GLU A 71 -13.22 2.06 4.73
CA GLU A 71 -13.80 0.74 4.42
C GLU A 71 -13.46 0.30 3.00
N SER A 72 -13.53 1.22 2.02
CA SER A 72 -13.13 0.93 0.64
C SER A 72 -11.62 0.69 0.54
N MET A 73 -10.82 1.49 1.26
CA MET A 73 -9.37 1.28 1.38
C MET A 73 -9.04 -0.09 1.97
N TYR A 74 -9.60 -0.40 3.14
CA TYR A 74 -9.36 -1.63 3.89
C TYR A 74 -9.73 -2.87 3.08
N THR A 75 -10.88 -2.86 2.40
CA THR A 75 -11.34 -3.98 1.59
C THR A 75 -10.33 -4.30 0.48
N LYS A 76 -9.81 -3.27 -0.20
CA LYS A 76 -8.86 -3.44 -1.30
C LYS A 76 -7.50 -3.95 -0.83
N ILE A 77 -6.99 -3.41 0.28
CA ILE A 77 -5.73 -3.90 0.89
C ILE A 77 -5.90 -5.34 1.36
N LYS A 78 -6.99 -5.66 2.05
CA LYS A 78 -7.25 -7.00 2.59
C LYS A 78 -7.39 -8.05 1.48
N GLN A 79 -7.95 -7.68 0.34
CA GLN A 79 -8.08 -8.56 -0.82
C GLN A 79 -6.71 -8.99 -1.38
N GLY A 80 -5.67 -8.16 -1.23
CA GLY A 80 -4.30 -8.48 -1.64
C GLY A 80 -4.08 -8.57 -3.16
N GLY A 81 -5.06 -8.16 -3.97
CA GLY A 81 -4.97 -8.17 -5.43
C GLY A 81 -4.14 -7.02 -6.01
N THR A 82 -3.88 -5.99 -5.20
CA THR A 82 -3.02 -4.86 -5.55
C THR A 82 -2.04 -4.63 -4.42
N THR A 83 -0.75 -4.52 -4.76
CA THR A 83 0.29 -4.17 -3.80
C THR A 83 0.35 -2.66 -3.66
N TYR A 84 0.29 -2.18 -2.42
CA TYR A 84 0.44 -0.78 -2.06
C TYR A 84 1.68 -0.61 -1.20
N ASP A 85 2.55 0.32 -1.57
CA ASP A 85 3.77 0.61 -0.79
C ASP A 85 3.46 1.59 0.35
N ILE A 86 2.57 2.56 0.10
CA ILE A 86 2.12 3.55 1.08
C ILE A 86 0.60 3.66 1.04
N ALA A 87 -0.04 3.60 2.21
CA ALA A 87 -1.45 3.93 2.39
C ALA A 87 -1.62 5.02 3.46
N ILE A 88 -2.69 5.82 3.37
CA ILE A 88 -2.97 6.92 4.32
C ILE A 88 -4.29 6.67 5.08
N PRO A 89 -4.34 5.63 5.94
CA PRO A 89 -5.51 5.33 6.78
C PRO A 89 -5.73 6.35 7.92
N SER A 90 -6.95 6.42 8.43
CA SER A 90 -7.25 7.07 9.72
C SER A 90 -6.82 6.19 10.92
N GLU A 91 -6.80 6.77 12.12
CA GLU A 91 -6.24 6.16 13.33
C GLU A 91 -6.93 4.85 13.75
N TYR A 92 -8.26 4.76 13.63
CA TYR A 92 -8.96 3.51 13.97
C TYR A 92 -8.64 2.41 12.96
N MET A 93 -8.41 2.79 11.70
CA MET A 93 -8.11 1.84 10.64
C MET A 93 -6.66 1.35 10.75
N ILE A 94 -5.72 2.20 11.20
CA ILE A 94 -4.36 1.77 11.59
C ILE A 94 -4.45 0.67 12.64
N SER A 95 -5.15 0.93 13.75
CA SER A 95 -5.29 -0.06 14.84
C SER A 95 -5.87 -1.39 14.36
N LYS A 96 -6.92 -1.33 13.52
CA LYS A 96 -7.52 -2.52 12.90
C LYS A 96 -6.52 -3.28 12.02
N MET A 97 -5.87 -2.59 11.09
CA MET A 97 -4.92 -3.20 10.15
C MET A 97 -3.69 -3.79 10.86
N MET A 98 -3.22 -3.16 11.94
CA MET A 98 -2.16 -3.70 12.81
C MET A 98 -2.58 -5.04 13.42
N SER A 99 -3.78 -5.11 14.00
CA SER A 99 -4.30 -6.35 14.63
C SER A 99 -4.52 -7.50 13.64
N GLU A 100 -4.64 -7.18 12.35
CA GLU A 100 -4.82 -8.15 11.27
C GLU A 100 -3.55 -8.44 10.47
N HIS A 101 -2.39 -7.93 10.91
CA HIS A 101 -1.10 -8.10 10.24
C HIS A 101 -1.10 -7.64 8.78
N LEU A 102 -1.76 -6.50 8.52
CA LEU A 102 -1.81 -5.88 7.18
C LEU A 102 -0.82 -4.73 7.01
N LEU A 103 -0.10 -4.37 8.06
CA LEU A 103 0.92 -3.32 8.04
C LEU A 103 2.29 -3.90 8.36
N GLU A 104 3.30 -3.41 7.65
CA GLU A 104 4.70 -3.69 7.95
C GLU A 104 5.23 -2.74 9.01
N LYS A 105 6.18 -3.22 9.82
CA LYS A 105 6.86 -2.35 10.79
C LYS A 105 7.79 -1.39 10.06
N LEU A 106 7.74 -0.13 10.46
CA LEU A 106 8.61 0.92 9.94
C LEU A 106 10.02 0.75 10.50
N ASP A 107 11.01 0.75 9.61
CA ASP A 107 12.42 0.90 10.00
C ASP A 107 12.73 2.40 10.18
N HIS A 108 12.69 2.87 11.42
CA HIS A 108 12.97 4.26 11.76
C HIS A 108 14.38 4.72 11.37
N SER A 109 15.34 3.80 11.16
CA SER A 109 16.68 4.17 10.69
C SER A 109 16.70 4.68 9.25
N GLN A 110 15.69 4.33 8.44
CA GLN A 110 15.52 4.78 7.07
C GLN A 110 14.71 6.08 6.95
N ILE A 111 14.11 6.55 8.05
CA ILE A 111 13.23 7.72 8.04
C ILE A 111 14.00 8.92 8.58
N LYS A 112 14.21 9.91 7.70
CA LYS A 112 14.76 11.22 8.07
C LYS A 112 13.63 12.20 8.29
N GLY A 113 13.70 13.03 9.34
CA GLY A 113 12.71 14.06 9.60
C GLY A 113 11.59 13.66 10.56
N LEU A 114 11.67 12.52 11.25
CA LEU A 114 10.73 12.19 12.34
C LEU A 114 10.79 13.23 13.46
N GLU A 115 11.97 13.82 13.68
CA GLU A 115 12.21 14.93 14.58
C GLU A 115 11.43 16.21 14.25
N ASN A 116 10.92 16.33 13.01
CA ASN A 116 10.09 17.46 12.60
C ASN A 116 8.62 17.32 13.06
N ILE A 117 8.22 16.13 13.53
CA ILE A 117 6.87 15.88 14.01
C ILE A 117 6.76 16.29 15.48
N GLY A 118 5.76 17.11 15.80
CA GLY A 118 5.52 17.52 17.18
C GLY A 118 5.24 16.32 18.09
N ASN A 119 5.92 16.25 19.24
CA ASN A 119 5.84 15.14 20.20
C ASN A 119 4.41 14.73 20.60
N ARG A 120 3.46 15.68 20.58
CA ARG A 120 2.04 15.42 20.88
C ARG A 120 1.32 14.54 19.85
N PHE A 121 1.88 14.36 18.66
CA PHE A 121 1.31 13.56 17.57
C PHE A 121 1.96 12.17 17.45
N LEU A 122 3.03 11.94 18.21
CA LEU A 122 3.75 10.68 18.27
C LEU A 122 3.28 9.86 19.47
N ASN A 123 3.59 8.56 19.47
CA ASN A 123 3.33 7.61 20.55
C ASN A 123 1.87 7.62 21.05
N GLN A 124 0.93 7.67 20.11
CA GLN A 124 -0.50 7.67 20.40
C GLN A 124 -0.98 6.24 20.71
N SER A 125 -2.13 6.11 21.37
CA SER A 125 -2.66 4.81 21.82
C SER A 125 -2.94 3.82 20.69
N PHE A 126 -3.20 4.30 19.47
CA PHE A 126 -3.48 3.45 18.31
C PHE A 126 -2.22 2.81 17.70
N ASP A 127 -1.04 3.43 17.88
CA ASP A 127 0.26 2.93 17.41
C ASP A 127 1.39 3.41 18.36
N PRO A 128 1.57 2.73 19.52
CA PRO A 128 2.62 3.08 20.46
C PRO A 128 4.00 3.02 19.81
N GLN A 129 4.84 4.01 20.10
CA GLN A 129 6.17 4.20 19.52
C GLN A 129 6.19 4.37 17.99
N ASN A 130 5.04 4.62 17.34
CA ASN A 130 4.96 4.81 15.89
C ASN A 130 5.57 3.63 15.11
N GLN A 131 5.31 2.40 15.54
CA GLN A 131 5.92 1.21 14.94
C GLN A 131 5.43 0.94 13.53
N TYR A 132 4.22 1.42 13.18
CA TYR A 132 3.56 1.11 11.92
C TYR A 132 3.13 2.36 11.14
N SER A 133 3.11 3.54 11.77
CA SER A 133 2.53 4.75 11.17
C SER A 133 3.30 6.04 11.49
N ILE A 134 3.27 6.97 10.53
CA ILE A 134 3.77 8.34 10.66
C ILE A 134 2.59 9.31 10.45
N PRO A 135 2.39 10.33 11.31
CA PRO A 135 1.32 11.30 11.12
C PRO A 135 1.47 12.09 9.82
N TYR A 136 0.40 12.15 9.01
CA TYR A 136 0.34 12.98 7.80
C TYR A 136 -0.38 14.31 8.07
N PHE A 137 -1.66 14.24 8.44
CA PHE A 137 -2.44 15.37 8.93
C PHE A 137 -3.21 14.97 10.19
N TRP A 138 -3.71 15.97 10.93
CA TRP A 138 -4.56 15.76 12.10
C TRP A 138 -5.66 16.83 12.14
N GLY A 139 -6.75 16.54 12.84
CA GLY A 139 -7.87 17.45 13.01
C GLY A 139 -8.60 17.19 14.33
N THR A 140 -9.71 17.90 14.51
CA THR A 140 -10.57 17.79 15.69
C THR A 140 -12.02 17.68 15.30
N LEU A 141 -12.82 17.07 16.18
CA LEU A 141 -14.27 17.24 16.12
C LEU A 141 -14.62 18.71 16.38
N GLY A 142 -15.52 19.26 15.56
CA GLY A 142 -16.02 20.62 15.69
C GLY A 142 -17.44 20.75 15.17
N ILE A 143 -18.05 21.90 15.44
CA ILE A 143 -19.38 22.25 14.92
C ILE A 143 -19.18 23.41 13.96
N VAL A 144 -19.50 23.17 12.68
CA VAL A 144 -19.59 24.22 11.68
C VAL A 144 -21.02 24.72 11.63
N TYR A 145 -21.22 26.03 11.66
CA TYR A 145 -22.53 26.65 11.52
C TYR A 145 -22.41 27.91 10.65
N ASN A 146 -23.49 28.21 9.92
CA ASN A 146 -23.62 29.49 9.25
C ASN A 146 -24.17 30.51 10.26
N THR A 147 -23.51 31.66 10.36
CA THR A 147 -23.89 32.75 11.29
C THR A 147 -25.01 33.64 10.74
N GLU A 148 -25.26 33.58 9.44
CA GLU A 148 -26.38 34.25 8.75
C GLU A 148 -27.64 33.39 8.78
#